data_AF-A0A1E7NA60-F1
#
_entry.id   AF-A0A1E7NA60-F1
#
_cell.length_a   1.000
_cell.length_b   1.000
_cell.length_c   1.000
_cell.angle_alpha   90.00
_cell.angle_beta   90.00
_cell.angle_gamma   90.00
#
_symmetry.space_group_name_H-M   'P 1'
#
loop_
_entity.id
_entity.type
_entity.pdbx_description
1 polymer ?
#
loop_
_entity_poly.entity_id
_entity_poly.type
_entity_poly.pdbx_seq_one_letter_code
_entity_poly.pdbx_strand_id
1 'polypeptide(L)'
;MSTPLLVHALAALSAPALAGATVLGLRVRRERTEAAEDRERLNGRIAELEERCAELERTASCDSLTGVWNYRHLQLTLDREIERARRAEHTDQADGPRPLAVLLLEIAGFDAVIAKHGRARANAVLRDLAQRLAMEIRRADTLGRYSGEEFLVVLPDTGAEGAVQVAERLVWSVRRHLLLDWSSGTRAPRPAGNGLTAAAGIAVLPEDGTHAAVLVRAADTALAAARAAGGDCWRIAPRPGQPSGGPRERPASAPERPSTAERDRSGKPGSLSACTGGDPLAQPVASHTPATVAVPRNVLS
;
A
#
# COMPACT_ATOMS: atom_id res chain seq x y z
N MET A 1 80.79 44.76 15.08
CA MET A 1 80.28 43.37 15.11
C MET A 1 79.46 43.15 13.84
N SER A 2 79.84 42.14 13.04
CA SER A 2 79.41 41.92 11.66
C SER A 2 77.92 41.55 11.52
N THR A 3 77.13 42.50 11.02
CA THR A 3 75.79 42.30 10.46
C THR A 3 75.68 41.21 9.38
N PRO A 4 76.69 40.92 8.52
CA PRO A 4 76.53 39.87 7.50
C PRO A 4 76.39 38.46 8.08
N LEU A 5 77.01 38.16 9.22
CA LEU A 5 76.93 36.82 9.84
C LEU A 5 75.54 36.52 10.40
N LEU A 6 74.87 37.53 10.95
CA LEU A 6 73.52 37.42 11.51
C LEU A 6 72.47 37.20 10.41
N VAL A 7 72.62 37.88 9.27
CA VAL A 7 71.76 37.71 8.09
C VAL A 7 71.92 36.32 7.48
N HIS A 8 73.16 35.81 7.37
CA HIS A 8 73.40 34.46 6.85
C HIS A 8 72.88 33.37 7.80
N ALA A 9 73.01 33.56 9.12
CA ALA A 9 72.47 32.62 10.11
C ALA A 9 70.92 32.57 10.13
N LEU A 10 70.25 33.72 10.00
CA LEU A 10 68.79 33.80 9.89
C LEU A 10 68.28 33.16 8.59
N ALA A 11 68.95 33.42 7.46
CA ALA A 11 68.63 32.81 6.17
C ALA A 11 68.81 31.28 6.18
N ALA A 12 69.85 30.79 6.87
CA ALA A 12 70.13 29.37 7.02
C ALA A 12 69.08 28.63 7.88
N LEU A 13 68.47 29.30 8.86
CA LEU A 13 67.37 28.72 9.66
C LEU A 13 66.00 28.84 8.99
N SER A 14 65.75 29.89 8.19
CA SER A 14 64.44 30.10 7.57
C SER A 14 64.15 29.14 6.41
N ALA A 15 65.17 28.75 5.64
CA ALA A 15 65.02 27.85 4.49
C ALA A 15 64.47 26.44 4.87
N PRO A 16 65.02 25.71 5.87
CA PRO A 16 64.48 24.42 6.27
C PRO A 16 63.10 24.53 6.92
N ALA A 17 62.79 25.64 7.62
CA ALA A 17 61.47 25.88 8.18
C ALA A 17 60.38 26.07 7.11
N LEU A 18 60.68 26.86 6.06
CA LEU A 18 59.81 27.02 4.89
C LEU A 18 59.63 25.68 4.13
N ALA A 19 60.71 24.92 3.95
CA ALA A 19 60.64 23.60 3.33
C ALA A 19 59.81 22.59 4.15
N GLY A 20 59.91 22.62 5.48
CA GLY A 20 59.07 21.80 6.36
C GLY A 20 57.59 22.16 6.27
N ALA A 21 57.28 23.46 6.25
CA ALA A 21 55.91 23.96 6.13
C ALA A 21 55.26 23.61 4.78
N THR A 22 56.01 23.66 3.68
CA THR A 22 55.50 23.27 2.35
C THR A 22 55.26 21.76 2.25
N VAL A 23 56.18 20.93 2.76
CA VAL A 23 56.00 19.46 2.79
C VAL A 23 54.81 19.07 3.65
N LEU A 24 54.64 19.67 4.83
CA LEU A 24 53.47 19.44 5.68
C LEU A 24 52.18 19.91 5.01
N GLY A 25 52.20 21.08 4.37
CA GLY A 25 51.07 21.61 3.61
C GLY A 25 50.67 20.70 2.44
N LEU A 26 51.63 20.11 1.72
CA LEU A 26 51.38 19.13 0.66
C LEU A 26 50.83 17.81 1.20
N ARG A 27 51.35 17.31 2.34
CA ARG A 27 50.79 16.11 3.01
C ARG A 27 49.35 16.33 3.44
N VAL A 28 49.06 17.44 4.13
CA VAL A 28 47.70 17.78 4.58
C VAL A 28 46.77 17.98 3.38
N ARG A 29 47.23 18.60 2.28
CA ARG A 29 46.43 18.71 1.06
C ARG A 29 46.14 17.35 0.44
N ARG A 30 47.13 16.46 0.38
CA ARG A 30 46.99 15.10 -0.16
C ARG A 30 46.04 14.24 0.67
N GLU A 31 46.18 14.25 2.00
CA GLU A 31 45.25 13.56 2.90
C GLU A 31 43.83 14.12 2.79
N ARG A 32 43.67 15.44 2.62
CA ARG A 32 42.36 16.05 2.40
C ARG A 32 41.74 15.68 1.05
N THR A 33 42.53 15.53 -0.01
CA THR A 33 42.02 15.08 -1.32
C THR A 33 41.65 13.61 -1.28
N GLU A 34 42.51 12.76 -0.68
CA GLU A 34 42.22 11.32 -0.51
C GLU A 34 40.96 11.11 0.34
N ALA A 35 40.82 11.85 1.46
CA ALA A 35 39.61 11.80 2.28
C ALA A 35 38.35 12.35 1.56
N ALA A 36 38.51 13.32 0.65
CA ALA A 36 37.40 13.83 -0.14
C ALA A 36 36.92 12.81 -1.19
N GLU A 37 37.86 12.16 -1.87
CA GLU A 37 37.59 11.09 -2.85
C GLU A 37 36.92 9.87 -2.17
N ASP A 38 37.43 9.45 -1.01
CA ASP A 38 36.82 8.37 -0.24
C ASP A 38 35.40 8.72 0.21
N ARG A 39 35.17 9.96 0.65
CA ARG A 39 33.84 10.42 1.05
C ARG A 39 32.87 10.47 -0.13
N GLU A 40 33.34 10.89 -1.30
CA GLU A 40 32.54 10.88 -2.53
C GLU A 40 32.19 9.45 -2.95
N ARG A 41 33.16 8.52 -2.92
CA ARG A 41 32.94 7.11 -3.19
C ARG A 41 31.95 6.47 -2.21
N LEU A 42 32.05 6.78 -0.92
CA LEU A 42 31.11 6.31 0.10
C LEU A 42 29.70 6.85 -0.15
N ASN A 43 29.57 8.15 -0.42
CA ASN A 43 28.27 8.76 -0.73
C ASN A 43 27.64 8.16 -1.99
N GLY A 44 28.44 7.89 -3.03
CA GLY A 44 27.98 7.19 -4.23
C GLY A 44 27.44 5.79 -3.93
N ARG A 45 28.14 5.02 -3.08
CA ARG A 45 27.66 3.70 -2.65
C ARG A 45 26.40 3.78 -1.78
N ILE A 46 26.27 4.78 -0.92
CA ILE A 46 25.06 5.01 -0.12
C ILE A 46 23.87 5.28 -1.05
N ALA A 47 24.02 6.19 -2.01
CA ALA A 47 22.97 6.49 -2.98
C ALA A 47 22.56 5.27 -3.81
N GLU A 48 23.52 4.46 -4.28
CA GLU A 48 23.23 3.22 -5.00
C GLU A 48 22.47 2.21 -4.12
N LEU A 49 22.87 2.05 -2.86
CA LEU A 49 22.18 1.17 -1.91
C LEU A 49 20.76 1.67 -1.63
N GLU A 50 20.57 2.97 -1.44
CA GLU A 50 19.25 3.59 -1.24
C GLU A 50 18.34 3.36 -2.45
N GLU A 51 18.86 3.49 -3.67
CA GLU A 51 18.11 3.24 -4.91
C GLU A 51 17.69 1.78 -5.03
N ARG A 52 18.63 0.84 -4.81
CA ARG A 52 18.32 -0.61 -4.81
C ARG A 52 17.33 -0.98 -3.72
N CYS A 53 17.46 -0.42 -2.52
CA CYS A 53 16.50 -0.62 -1.44
C CYS A 53 15.12 -0.10 -1.82
N ALA A 54 15.02 1.10 -2.41
CA ALA A 54 13.74 1.65 -2.85
C ALA A 54 13.08 0.80 -3.95
N GLU A 55 13.86 0.21 -4.86
CA GLU A 55 13.35 -0.69 -5.90
C GLU A 55 12.88 -2.04 -5.34
N LEU A 56 13.65 -2.61 -4.39
CA LEU A 56 13.22 -3.79 -3.64
C LEU A 56 11.97 -3.51 -2.83
N GLU A 57 11.85 -2.33 -2.21
CA GLU A 57 10.64 -1.95 -1.48
C GLU A 57 9.44 -1.78 -2.41
N ARG A 58 9.61 -1.18 -3.59
CA ARG A 58 8.53 -1.08 -4.58
C ARG A 58 8.03 -2.46 -5.02
N THR A 59 8.94 -3.37 -5.35
CA THR A 59 8.58 -4.74 -5.78
C THR A 59 8.04 -5.60 -4.62
N ALA A 60 8.50 -5.36 -3.39
CA ALA A 60 8.06 -6.07 -2.19
C ALA A 60 6.86 -5.43 -1.48
N SER A 61 6.26 -4.34 -2.00
CA SER A 61 5.13 -3.66 -1.37
C SER A 61 3.77 -4.27 -1.72
N CYS A 62 3.71 -5.18 -2.69
CA CYS A 62 2.46 -5.73 -3.20
C CYS A 62 2.22 -7.17 -2.72
N ASP A 63 0.96 -7.56 -2.59
CA ASP A 63 0.57 -8.95 -2.34
C ASP A 63 0.73 -9.76 -3.64
N SER A 64 1.47 -10.87 -3.56
CA SER A 64 1.85 -11.68 -4.73
C SER A 64 0.67 -12.40 -5.40
N LEU A 65 -0.46 -12.57 -4.71
CA LEU A 65 -1.63 -13.24 -5.27
C LEU A 65 -2.57 -12.27 -5.99
N THR A 66 -2.83 -11.14 -5.35
CA THR A 66 -3.90 -10.19 -5.72
C THR A 66 -3.38 -8.96 -6.45
N GLY A 67 -2.11 -8.59 -6.27
CA GLY A 67 -1.51 -7.39 -6.86
C GLY A 67 -1.95 -6.07 -6.21
N VAL A 68 -2.71 -6.12 -5.12
CA VAL A 68 -2.96 -4.92 -4.28
C VAL A 68 -1.83 -4.75 -3.27
N TRP A 69 -1.83 -3.66 -2.50
CA TRP A 69 -0.80 -3.46 -1.47
C TRP A 69 -0.81 -4.57 -0.43
N ASN A 70 0.36 -4.91 0.10
CA ASN A 70 0.46 -5.88 1.18
C ASN A 70 0.29 -5.22 2.56
N TYR A 71 0.20 -6.07 3.58
CA TYR A 71 0.08 -5.67 4.97
C TYR A 71 1.14 -4.65 5.42
N ARG A 72 2.42 -4.85 5.05
CA ARG A 72 3.50 -3.93 5.44
C ARG A 72 3.29 -2.54 4.85
N HIS A 73 2.94 -2.46 3.57
CA HIS A 73 2.66 -1.19 2.92
C HIS A 73 1.45 -0.49 3.55
N LEU A 74 0.39 -1.23 3.86
CA LEU A 74 -0.80 -0.72 4.55
C LEU A 74 -0.46 -0.08 5.90
N GLN A 75 0.38 -0.72 6.72
CA GLN A 75 0.80 -0.17 8.01
C GLN A 75 1.52 1.18 7.83
N LEU A 76 2.49 1.24 6.92
CA LEU A 76 3.24 2.47 6.65
C LEU A 76 2.35 3.59 6.12
N THR A 77 1.40 3.27 5.25
CA THR A 77 0.44 4.25 4.72
C THR A 77 -0.48 4.75 5.82
N LEU A 78 -1.00 3.85 6.67
CA LEU A 78 -1.89 4.25 7.76
C LEU A 78 -1.19 5.17 8.77
N ASP A 79 0.04 4.86 9.16
CA ASP A 79 0.83 5.71 10.06
C ASP A 79 1.08 7.10 9.46
N ARG A 80 1.43 7.17 8.17
CA ARG A 80 1.64 8.43 7.44
C ARG A 80 0.37 9.28 7.38
N GLU A 81 -0.77 8.67 7.07
CA GLU A 81 -2.04 9.38 6.94
C GLU A 81 -2.58 9.85 8.30
N ILE A 82 -2.33 9.10 9.39
CA ILE A 82 -2.66 9.56 10.75
C ILE A 82 -1.84 10.79 11.12
N GLU A 83 -0.52 10.78 10.87
CA GLU A 83 0.34 11.95 11.11
C GLU A 83 -0.03 13.14 10.22
N ARG A 84 -0.56 12.90 9.02
CA ARG A 84 -1.11 13.95 8.16
C ARG A 84 -2.39 14.55 8.76
N ALA A 85 -3.33 13.72 9.19
CA ALA A 85 -4.59 14.17 9.80
C ALA A 85 -4.35 14.98 11.09
N ARG A 86 -3.46 14.49 11.97
CA ARG A 86 -3.07 15.18 13.21
C ARG A 86 -2.47 16.56 12.97
N ARG A 87 -1.58 16.71 11.97
CA ARG A 87 -0.98 18.01 11.65
C ARG A 87 -2.02 19.04 11.20
N ALA A 88 -3.04 18.59 10.48
CA ALA A 88 -4.14 19.45 10.06
C ALA A 88 -5.00 19.91 11.25
N GLU A 89 -5.17 19.09 12.29
CA GLU A 89 -5.89 19.49 13.51
C GLU A 89 -5.17 20.61 14.29
N HIS A 90 -3.85 20.65 14.28
CA HIS A 90 -3.03 21.60 15.06
C HIS A 90 -2.73 22.92 14.34
N THR A 91 -3.10 23.03 13.06
CA THR A 91 -2.86 24.24 12.28
C THR A 91 -4.15 25.04 12.22
N ASP A 92 -4.11 26.35 12.49
CA ASP A 92 -5.21 27.32 12.29
C ASP A 92 -5.56 27.50 10.80
N GLN A 93 -5.58 26.42 10.03
CA GLN A 93 -5.77 26.39 8.60
C GLN A 93 -7.27 26.38 8.30
N ALA A 94 -7.67 27.19 7.32
CA ALA A 94 -9.07 27.42 6.95
C ALA A 94 -9.86 26.16 6.52
N ASP A 95 -9.18 25.03 6.32
CA ASP A 95 -9.74 23.79 5.75
C ASP A 95 -10.41 22.86 6.79
N GLY A 96 -10.28 23.13 8.09
CA GLY A 96 -10.89 22.31 9.16
C GLY A 96 -10.20 20.96 9.40
N PRO A 97 -10.73 20.13 10.33
CA PRO A 97 -10.17 18.81 10.62
C PRO A 97 -10.24 17.91 9.38
N ARG A 98 -9.16 17.16 9.11
CA ARG A 98 -9.07 16.21 8.01
C ARG A 98 -9.37 14.80 8.52
N PRO A 99 -10.61 14.31 8.37
CA PRO A 99 -10.96 12.99 8.86
C PRO A 99 -10.22 11.91 8.07
N LEU A 100 -9.89 10.82 8.75
CA LEU A 100 -9.31 9.63 8.14
C LEU A 100 -10.17 8.44 8.51
N ALA A 101 -10.73 7.76 7.51
CA ALA A 101 -11.49 6.53 7.74
C ALA A 101 -10.67 5.31 7.32
N VAL A 102 -10.91 4.20 8.01
CA VAL A 102 -10.42 2.87 7.62
C VAL A 102 -11.57 1.88 7.56
N LEU A 103 -11.49 0.97 6.59
CA LEU A 103 -12.45 -0.11 6.42
C LEU A 103 -11.70 -1.44 6.46
N LEU A 104 -12.11 -2.34 7.34
CA LEU A 104 -11.70 -3.73 7.30
C LEU A 104 -12.82 -4.53 6.63
N LEU A 105 -12.55 -5.06 5.45
CA LEU A 105 -13.47 -5.80 4.59
C LEU A 105 -13.08 -7.28 4.60
N GLU A 106 -14.00 -8.16 4.98
CA GLU A 106 -13.83 -9.61 4.81
C GLU A 106 -14.79 -10.13 3.76
N ILE A 107 -14.29 -10.96 2.85
CA ILE A 107 -15.10 -11.68 1.88
C ILE A 107 -15.33 -13.10 2.39
N ALA A 108 -16.59 -13.52 2.45
CA ALA A 108 -16.99 -14.85 2.91
C ALA A 108 -17.52 -15.72 1.76
N GLY A 109 -17.46 -17.04 1.95
CA GLY A 109 -17.99 -18.04 1.02
C GLY A 109 -16.95 -18.79 0.19
N PHE A 110 -15.65 -18.50 0.39
CA PHE A 110 -14.58 -19.18 -0.33
C PHE A 110 -14.45 -20.66 0.01
N ASP A 111 -14.82 -21.12 1.21
CA ASP A 111 -14.83 -22.55 1.56
C ASP A 111 -15.68 -23.37 0.58
N ALA A 112 -16.87 -22.87 0.22
CA ALA A 112 -17.74 -23.51 -0.76
C ALA A 112 -17.13 -23.50 -2.17
N VAL A 113 -16.41 -22.43 -2.53
CA VAL A 113 -15.69 -22.33 -3.81
C VAL A 113 -14.51 -23.32 -3.84
N ILE A 114 -13.75 -23.43 -2.75
CA ILE A 114 -12.63 -24.37 -2.62
C ILE A 114 -13.15 -25.80 -2.71
N ALA A 115 -14.22 -26.14 -1.97
CA ALA A 115 -14.81 -27.47 -1.98
C ALA A 115 -15.29 -27.89 -3.37
N LYS A 116 -15.87 -26.95 -4.15
CA LYS A 116 -16.45 -27.25 -5.46
C LYS A 116 -15.47 -27.12 -6.64
N HIS A 117 -14.48 -26.23 -6.55
CA HIS A 117 -13.62 -25.86 -7.67
C HIS A 117 -12.12 -25.92 -7.38
N GLY A 118 -11.74 -26.21 -6.14
CA GLY A 118 -10.35 -26.26 -5.71
C GLY A 118 -9.75 -24.87 -5.46
N ARG A 119 -8.61 -24.90 -4.76
CA ARG A 119 -7.91 -23.69 -4.29
C ARG A 119 -7.35 -22.82 -5.40
N ALA A 120 -6.92 -23.41 -6.53
CA ALA A 120 -6.42 -22.64 -7.67
C ALA A 120 -7.51 -21.71 -8.24
N ARG A 121 -8.76 -22.18 -8.26
CA ARG A 121 -9.89 -21.39 -8.74
C ARG A 121 -10.29 -20.32 -7.74
N ALA A 122 -10.36 -20.66 -6.45
CA ALA A 122 -10.59 -19.68 -5.37
C ALA A 122 -9.57 -18.53 -5.44
N ASN A 123 -8.29 -18.84 -5.62
CA ASN A 123 -7.22 -17.85 -5.78
C ASN A 123 -7.44 -16.92 -7.00
N ALA A 124 -7.89 -17.47 -8.13
CA ALA A 124 -8.20 -16.65 -9.31
C ALA A 124 -9.39 -15.70 -9.06
N VAL A 125 -10.40 -16.17 -8.33
CA VAL A 125 -11.55 -15.36 -7.93
C VAL A 125 -11.13 -14.24 -6.97
N LEU A 126 -10.29 -14.55 -5.99
CA LEU A 126 -9.77 -13.55 -5.05
C LEU A 126 -8.96 -12.47 -5.77
N ARG A 127 -8.16 -12.85 -6.78
CA ARG A 127 -7.43 -11.90 -7.62
C ARG A 127 -8.36 -10.97 -8.40
N ASP A 128 -9.40 -11.51 -9.05
CA ASP A 128 -10.35 -10.69 -9.81
C ASP A 128 -11.16 -9.76 -8.89
N LEU A 129 -11.59 -10.25 -7.73
CA LEU A 129 -12.25 -9.42 -6.71
C LEU A 129 -11.34 -8.28 -6.24
N ALA A 130 -10.08 -8.54 -5.94
CA ALA A 130 -9.15 -7.50 -5.52
C ALA A 130 -8.99 -6.38 -6.56
N GLN A 131 -8.88 -6.74 -7.85
CA GLN A 131 -8.82 -5.76 -8.93
C GLN A 131 -10.11 -4.95 -9.07
N ARG A 132 -11.28 -5.59 -8.87
CA ARG A 132 -12.57 -4.89 -8.87
C ARG A 132 -12.68 -3.91 -7.71
N LEU A 133 -12.35 -4.35 -6.50
CA LEU A 133 -12.35 -3.48 -5.33
C LEU A 133 -11.44 -2.27 -5.52
N ALA A 134 -10.28 -2.44 -6.16
CA ALA A 134 -9.36 -1.33 -6.47
C ALA A 134 -9.97 -0.30 -7.44
N MET A 135 -10.80 -0.73 -8.39
CA MET A 135 -11.50 0.17 -9.32
C MET A 135 -12.67 0.93 -8.67
N GLU A 136 -13.20 0.41 -7.56
CA GLU A 136 -14.31 1.03 -6.82
C GLU A 136 -13.86 2.14 -5.87
N ILE A 137 -12.56 2.34 -5.65
CA ILE A 137 -12.03 3.38 -4.76
C ILE A 137 -11.32 4.49 -5.55
N ARG A 138 -11.12 5.64 -4.89
CA ARG A 138 -10.45 6.80 -5.49
C ARG A 138 -8.95 6.54 -5.56
N ARG A 139 -8.25 7.28 -6.42
CA ARG A 139 -6.78 7.22 -6.50
C ARG A 139 -6.05 7.61 -5.20
N ALA A 140 -6.67 8.47 -4.38
CA ALA A 140 -6.13 8.85 -3.08
C ALA A 140 -6.33 7.77 -2.00
N ASP A 141 -7.25 6.84 -2.23
CA ASP A 141 -7.56 5.75 -1.32
C ASP A 141 -6.54 4.62 -1.52
N THR A 142 -6.29 3.84 -0.47
CA THR A 142 -5.35 2.72 -0.51
C THR A 142 -6.08 1.42 -0.19
N LEU A 143 -6.08 0.47 -1.12
CA LEU A 143 -6.55 -0.90 -0.90
C LEU A 143 -5.35 -1.84 -0.74
N GLY A 144 -5.38 -2.67 0.28
CA GLY A 144 -4.40 -3.74 0.44
C GLY A 144 -4.98 -4.99 1.08
N ARG A 145 -4.30 -6.11 0.87
CA ARG A 145 -4.65 -7.39 1.47
C ARG A 145 -4.09 -7.44 2.89
N TYR A 146 -4.98 -7.55 3.86
CA TYR A 146 -4.65 -7.53 5.27
C TYR A 146 -4.21 -8.91 5.75
N SER A 147 -5.02 -9.93 5.47
CA SER A 147 -4.78 -11.34 5.80
C SER A 147 -5.73 -12.19 4.98
N GLY A 148 -5.35 -13.40 4.52
CA GLY A 148 -6.31 -14.35 3.93
C GLY A 148 -7.27 -13.73 2.88
N GLU A 149 -8.54 -13.58 3.24
CA GLU A 149 -9.63 -13.02 2.43
C GLU A 149 -10.10 -11.63 2.93
N GLU A 150 -9.32 -11.04 3.84
CA GLU A 150 -9.51 -9.73 4.44
C GLU A 150 -8.68 -8.66 3.74
N PHE A 151 -9.31 -7.51 3.51
CA PHE A 151 -8.72 -6.32 2.90
C PHE A 151 -8.86 -5.13 3.83
N LEU A 152 -7.83 -4.30 3.88
CA LEU A 152 -7.87 -3.01 4.55
C LEU A 152 -7.94 -1.91 3.49
N VAL A 153 -8.86 -0.97 3.69
CA VAL A 153 -8.99 0.24 2.88
C VAL A 153 -8.70 1.45 3.76
N VAL A 154 -7.75 2.29 3.34
CA VAL A 154 -7.44 3.58 3.98
C VAL A 154 -8.04 4.68 3.13
N LEU A 155 -8.87 5.54 3.72
CA LEU A 155 -9.60 6.62 3.06
C LEU A 155 -9.20 7.98 3.67
N PRO A 156 -8.16 8.63 3.13
CA PRO A 156 -7.79 9.99 3.53
C PRO A 156 -8.92 10.98 3.27
N ASP A 157 -8.95 12.06 4.05
CA ASP A 157 -9.93 13.15 3.93
C ASP A 157 -11.39 12.66 3.86
N THR A 158 -11.72 11.57 4.57
CA THR A 158 -13.02 10.89 4.52
C THR A 158 -13.57 10.65 5.92
N GLY A 159 -14.74 11.23 6.21
CA GLY A 159 -15.49 10.99 7.45
C GLY A 159 -16.44 9.79 7.37
N ALA A 160 -17.20 9.56 8.44
CA ALA A 160 -18.08 8.39 8.60
C ALA A 160 -19.07 8.20 7.43
N GLU A 161 -19.76 9.26 6.99
CA GLU A 161 -20.75 9.16 5.90
C GLU A 161 -20.11 8.74 4.56
N GLY A 162 -18.94 9.32 4.24
CA GLY A 162 -18.20 8.95 3.04
C GLY A 162 -17.70 7.51 3.12
N ALA A 163 -17.17 7.10 4.28
CA ALA A 163 -16.71 5.74 4.52
C ALA A 163 -17.85 4.72 4.37
N VAL A 164 -19.06 5.04 4.84
CA VAL A 164 -20.26 4.21 4.65
C VAL A 164 -20.58 4.02 3.17
N GLN A 165 -20.54 5.09 2.38
CA GLN A 165 -20.80 4.99 0.94
C GLN A 165 -19.75 4.12 0.22
N VAL A 166 -18.49 4.19 0.65
CA VAL A 166 -17.44 3.29 0.13
C VAL A 166 -17.71 1.85 0.57
N ALA A 167 -18.01 1.61 1.84
CA ALA A 167 -18.30 0.27 2.36
C ALA A 167 -19.48 -0.38 1.62
N GLU A 168 -20.58 0.34 1.46
CA GLU A 168 -21.76 -0.13 0.74
C GLU A 168 -21.44 -0.50 -0.71
N ARG A 169 -20.67 0.34 -1.40
CA ARG A 169 -20.22 0.09 -2.77
C ARG A 169 -19.35 -1.16 -2.87
N LEU A 170 -18.39 -1.33 -1.97
CA LEU A 170 -17.49 -2.50 -1.97
C LEU A 170 -18.26 -3.80 -1.67
N VAL A 171 -19.11 -3.79 -0.63
CA VAL A 171 -19.96 -4.95 -0.29
C VAL A 171 -20.85 -5.36 -1.47
N TRP A 172 -21.45 -4.37 -2.12
CA TRP A 172 -22.30 -4.62 -3.28
C TRP A 172 -21.52 -5.11 -4.51
N SER A 173 -20.30 -4.60 -4.73
CA SER A 173 -19.41 -5.05 -5.80
C SER A 173 -19.06 -6.53 -5.65
N VAL A 174 -18.76 -6.98 -4.43
CA VAL A 174 -18.54 -8.42 -4.13
C VAL A 174 -19.79 -9.24 -4.43
N ARG A 175 -20.96 -8.81 -3.93
CA ARG A 175 -22.23 -9.54 -4.11
C ARG A 175 -22.61 -9.71 -5.58
N ARG A 176 -22.40 -8.67 -6.40
CA ARG A 176 -22.76 -8.64 -7.82
C ARG A 176 -21.68 -9.18 -8.75
N HIS A 177 -20.53 -9.55 -8.21
CA HIS A 177 -19.41 -9.97 -9.03
C HIS A 177 -19.77 -11.22 -9.86
N LEU A 178 -19.87 -11.04 -11.18
CA LEU A 178 -20.10 -12.12 -12.12
C LEU A 178 -18.83 -12.96 -12.25
N LEU A 179 -18.86 -14.15 -11.66
CA LEU A 179 -17.86 -15.18 -11.89
C LEU A 179 -18.04 -15.68 -13.33
N LEU A 180 -17.23 -15.12 -14.24
CA LEU A 180 -17.39 -15.22 -15.69
C LEU A 180 -17.29 -16.65 -16.27
N ASP A 181 -16.92 -17.66 -15.48
CA ASP A 181 -16.62 -19.01 -15.98
C ASP A 181 -17.19 -20.15 -15.10
N TRP A 182 -18.35 -19.99 -14.46
CA TRP A 182 -18.99 -21.08 -13.69
C TRP A 182 -19.82 -22.05 -14.58
N SER A 183 -19.77 -21.95 -15.91
CA SER A 183 -20.67 -22.65 -16.84
C SER A 183 -20.10 -23.92 -17.49
N SER A 184 -19.26 -24.69 -16.80
CA SER A 184 -18.97 -26.08 -17.20
C SER A 184 -19.97 -27.11 -16.63
N GLY A 185 -21.06 -26.64 -16.02
CA GLY A 185 -22.16 -27.46 -15.55
C GLY A 185 -23.51 -26.85 -15.96
N THR A 186 -24.48 -27.73 -16.21
CA THR A 186 -25.84 -27.46 -16.68
C THR A 186 -26.46 -26.16 -16.17
N ARG A 187 -27.12 -25.46 -17.11
CA ARG A 187 -27.82 -24.18 -17.01
C ARG A 187 -28.99 -24.25 -16.02
N ALA A 188 -28.69 -24.44 -14.74
CA ALA A 188 -29.67 -24.30 -13.66
C ALA A 188 -29.90 -22.79 -13.37
N PRO A 189 -31.10 -22.39 -12.92
CA PRO A 189 -31.35 -21.02 -12.50
C PRO A 189 -30.40 -20.68 -11.35
N ARG A 190 -29.57 -19.65 -11.56
CA ARG A 190 -28.61 -19.19 -10.57
C ARG A 190 -29.40 -18.66 -9.35
N PRO A 191 -29.17 -19.12 -8.11
CA PRO A 191 -29.61 -18.34 -6.95
C PRO A 191 -29.02 -16.94 -7.08
N ALA A 192 -29.75 -15.91 -6.65
CA ALA A 192 -29.36 -14.51 -6.85
C ALA A 192 -27.96 -14.22 -6.30
N GLY A 193 -26.92 -14.30 -7.14
CA GLY A 193 -25.53 -13.98 -6.78
C GLY A 193 -24.49 -15.02 -7.19
N ASN A 194 -23.27 -14.81 -6.69
CA ASN A 194 -22.08 -15.62 -6.90
C ASN A 194 -21.73 -16.51 -5.68
N GLY A 195 -22.58 -16.55 -4.66
CA GLY A 195 -22.33 -17.28 -3.41
C GLY A 195 -21.28 -16.63 -2.51
N LEU A 196 -20.73 -15.47 -2.89
CA LEU A 196 -19.82 -14.67 -2.09
C LEU A 196 -20.56 -13.49 -1.50
N THR A 197 -20.25 -13.18 -0.25
CA THR A 197 -20.75 -11.99 0.45
C THR A 197 -19.57 -11.28 1.08
N ALA A 198 -19.76 -10.04 1.51
CA ALA A 198 -18.73 -9.32 2.24
C ALA A 198 -19.30 -8.62 3.47
N ALA A 199 -18.51 -8.61 4.54
CA ALA A 199 -18.77 -7.84 5.74
C ALA A 199 -17.72 -6.74 5.87
N ALA A 200 -18.11 -5.55 6.31
CA ALA A 200 -17.18 -4.43 6.51
C ALA A 200 -17.32 -3.79 7.89
N GLY A 201 -16.21 -3.56 8.55
CA GLY A 201 -16.10 -2.75 9.75
C GLY A 201 -15.45 -1.41 9.44
N ILE A 202 -16.06 -0.31 9.90
CA ILE A 202 -15.62 1.06 9.63
C ILE A 202 -15.14 1.70 10.93
N ALA A 203 -14.01 2.39 10.91
CA ALA A 203 -13.56 3.27 11.99
C ALA A 203 -13.04 4.60 11.43
N VAL A 204 -13.21 5.68 12.18
CA VAL A 204 -12.89 7.06 11.76
C VAL A 204 -12.05 7.76 12.82
N LEU A 205 -10.97 8.41 12.37
CA LEU A 205 -10.15 9.31 13.16
C LEU A 205 -10.78 10.72 13.18
N PRO A 206 -10.83 11.40 14.34
CA PRO A 206 -10.27 11.01 15.64
C PRO A 206 -11.24 10.24 16.56
N GLU A 207 -12.48 9.99 16.14
CA GLU A 207 -13.55 9.49 17.02
C GLU A 207 -13.30 8.06 17.55
N ASP A 208 -12.73 7.19 16.73
CA ASP A 208 -12.59 5.75 16.99
C ASP A 208 -11.15 5.34 17.35
N GLY A 209 -10.27 6.33 17.55
CA GLY A 209 -8.88 6.11 17.97
C GLY A 209 -7.96 7.24 17.55
N THR A 210 -6.73 7.23 18.05
CA THR A 210 -5.72 8.25 17.71
C THR A 210 -4.52 7.68 16.96
N HIS A 211 -4.31 6.36 16.94
CA HIS A 211 -3.13 5.69 16.36
C HIS A 211 -3.58 4.42 15.61
N ALA A 212 -2.77 3.95 14.65
CA ALA A 212 -3.11 2.88 13.71
C ALA A 212 -3.70 1.63 14.37
N ALA A 213 -3.02 1.10 15.39
CA ALA A 213 -3.45 -0.13 16.08
C ALA A 213 -4.82 0.00 16.79
N VAL A 214 -5.15 1.20 17.30
CA VAL A 214 -6.45 1.45 17.96
C VAL A 214 -7.55 1.53 16.90
N LEU A 215 -7.28 2.26 15.81
CA LEU A 215 -8.23 2.47 14.73
C LEU A 215 -8.57 1.16 14.00
N VAL A 216 -7.57 0.33 13.70
CA VAL A 216 -7.78 -1.01 13.11
C VAL A 216 -8.56 -1.92 14.05
N ARG A 217 -8.28 -1.88 15.36
CA ARG A 217 -9.04 -2.66 16.35
C ARG A 217 -10.51 -2.22 16.45
N ALA A 218 -10.78 -0.92 16.33
CA ALA A 218 -12.15 -0.40 16.29
C ALA A 218 -12.88 -0.89 15.03
N ALA A 219 -12.21 -0.88 13.87
CA ALA A 219 -12.75 -1.43 12.62
C ALA A 219 -12.99 -2.95 12.73
N ASP A 220 -12.09 -3.71 13.35
CA ASP A 220 -12.27 -5.15 13.58
C ASP A 220 -13.45 -5.46 14.50
N THR A 221 -13.65 -4.66 15.56
CA THR A 221 -14.82 -4.79 16.44
C THR A 221 -16.12 -4.53 15.67
N ALA A 222 -16.13 -3.54 14.78
CA ALA A 222 -17.26 -3.27 13.90
C ALA A 222 -17.48 -4.42 12.91
N LEU A 223 -16.42 -4.97 12.32
CA LEU A 223 -16.49 -6.12 11.42
C LEU A 223 -17.07 -7.35 12.13
N ALA A 224 -16.65 -7.61 13.37
CA ALA A 224 -17.22 -8.66 14.20
C ALA A 224 -18.73 -8.47 14.41
N ALA A 225 -19.19 -7.23 14.64
CA ALA A 225 -20.62 -6.93 14.73
C ALA A 225 -21.35 -7.12 13.39
N ALA A 226 -20.70 -6.85 12.25
CA ALA A 226 -21.26 -7.11 10.92
C ALA A 226 -21.40 -8.62 10.66
N ARG A 227 -20.36 -9.42 10.99
CA ARG A 227 -20.39 -10.89 10.95
C ARG A 227 -21.53 -11.45 11.81
N ALA A 228 -21.65 -10.97 13.05
CA ALA A 228 -22.70 -11.41 13.98
C ALA A 228 -24.13 -11.06 13.51
N ALA A 229 -24.28 -10.01 12.69
CA ALA A 229 -25.56 -9.63 12.09
C ALA A 229 -25.94 -10.46 10.83
N GLY A 230 -25.18 -11.51 10.51
CA GLY A 230 -25.40 -12.37 9.35
C GLY A 230 -24.47 -12.08 8.17
N GLY A 231 -23.50 -11.17 8.31
CA GLY A 231 -22.61 -10.75 7.24
C GLY A 231 -23.33 -9.91 6.18
N ASP A 232 -22.75 -9.84 4.98
CA ASP A 232 -23.32 -9.16 3.80
C ASP A 232 -23.79 -7.70 4.07
N CYS A 233 -23.10 -7.03 5.00
CA CYS A 233 -23.43 -5.70 5.48
C CYS A 233 -22.19 -4.99 6.06
N TRP A 234 -22.36 -3.73 6.44
CA TRP A 234 -21.33 -2.95 7.11
C TRP A 234 -21.79 -2.48 8.50
N ARG A 235 -20.83 -2.20 9.38
CA ARG A 235 -21.05 -1.57 10.69
C ARG A 235 -19.97 -0.51 10.92
N ILE A 236 -20.34 0.55 11.63
CA ILE A 236 -19.39 1.55 12.14
C ILE A 236 -19.00 1.16 13.57
N ALA A 237 -17.77 1.45 13.95
CA ALA A 237 -17.27 1.28 15.30
C ALA A 237 -18.23 1.95 16.32
N PRO A 238 -18.58 1.23 17.40
CA PRO A 238 -19.47 1.79 18.41
C PRO A 238 -18.73 2.91 19.15
N ARG A 239 -19.34 4.09 19.22
CA ARG A 239 -18.80 5.19 20.01
C ARG A 239 -18.79 4.81 21.49
N PRO A 240 -17.68 5.00 22.23
CA PRO A 240 -17.70 4.84 23.67
C PRO A 240 -18.72 5.81 24.27
N GLY A 241 -19.82 5.27 24.82
CA GLY A 241 -20.89 6.04 25.48
C GLY A 241 -22.21 6.18 24.72
N GLN A 242 -22.35 5.66 23.48
CA GLN A 242 -23.67 5.54 22.84
C GLN A 242 -24.12 4.07 22.82
N PRO A 243 -25.27 3.71 23.44
CA PRO A 243 -25.83 2.37 23.29
C PRO A 243 -26.19 2.12 21.83
N SER A 244 -25.95 0.89 21.38
CA SER A 244 -26.27 0.38 20.05
C SER A 244 -27.75 0.59 19.71
N GLY A 245 -28.05 1.67 18.99
CA GLY A 245 -29.37 1.93 18.46
C GLY A 245 -29.73 0.90 17.40
N GLY A 246 -30.84 0.20 17.59
CA GLY A 246 -31.47 -0.67 16.58
C GLY A 246 -31.81 0.08 15.28
N PRO A 247 -32.38 -0.60 14.27
CA PRO A 247 -32.59 -0.04 12.94
C PRO A 247 -33.44 1.23 13.03
N ARG A 248 -32.85 2.40 12.81
CA ARG A 248 -33.61 3.65 12.70
C ARG A 248 -34.31 3.65 11.35
N GLU A 249 -35.62 3.44 11.36
CA GLU A 249 -36.51 3.88 10.29
C GLU A 249 -36.29 5.37 10.02
N ARG A 250 -36.17 5.74 8.74
CA ARG A 250 -36.01 7.12 8.29
C ARG A 250 -37.26 7.94 8.65
N PRO A 251 -37.15 9.06 9.37
CA PRO A 251 -38.23 10.04 9.39
C PRO A 251 -38.24 10.86 8.10
N ALA A 252 -39.45 11.14 7.61
CA ALA A 252 -39.71 11.91 6.41
C ALA A 252 -39.31 13.39 6.56
N SER A 253 -38.53 13.86 5.58
CA SER A 253 -38.41 15.22 5.00
C SER A 253 -38.67 16.48 5.86
N ALA A 254 -37.63 17.30 6.00
CA ALA A 254 -37.68 18.77 5.88
C ALA A 254 -36.34 19.28 5.30
N PRO A 255 -36.28 20.45 4.64
CA PRO A 255 -35.20 20.77 3.71
C PRO A 255 -34.00 21.40 4.43
N GLU A 256 -32.88 20.67 4.48
CA GLU A 256 -31.59 21.24 4.84
C GLU A 256 -30.87 21.76 3.59
N ARG A 257 -30.31 22.97 3.74
CA ARG A 257 -29.58 23.72 2.71
C ARG A 257 -28.39 22.89 2.19
N PRO A 258 -27.98 23.06 0.92
CA PRO A 258 -26.92 22.24 0.34
C PRO A 258 -25.60 22.50 1.08
N SER A 259 -25.18 21.54 1.90
CA SER A 259 -23.80 21.48 2.37
C SER A 259 -22.93 21.11 1.17
N THR A 260 -21.82 21.81 1.03
CA THR A 260 -20.92 21.84 -0.12
C THR A 260 -20.08 20.55 -0.28
N ALA A 261 -20.71 19.38 -0.23
CA ALA A 261 -20.09 18.08 -0.50
C ALA A 261 -20.18 17.67 -1.99
N GLU A 262 -20.36 18.63 -2.89
CA GLU A 262 -20.36 18.44 -4.36
C GLU A 262 -19.04 18.92 -5.00
N ARG A 263 -17.93 18.62 -4.32
CA ARG A 263 -16.57 18.54 -4.88
C ARG A 263 -16.10 17.14 -4.46
N ASP A 264 -15.96 16.13 -5.31
CA ASP A 264 -15.24 16.18 -6.56
C ASP A 264 -15.52 14.85 -7.32
N ARG A 265 -16.20 14.93 -8.47
CA ARG A 265 -16.29 13.81 -9.44
C ARG A 265 -15.08 13.76 -10.39
N SER A 266 -14.00 14.50 -10.11
CA SER A 266 -12.81 14.54 -10.98
C SER A 266 -11.73 13.48 -10.66
N GLY A 267 -11.90 12.72 -9.56
CA GLY A 267 -11.10 11.54 -9.33
C GLY A 267 -11.38 10.49 -10.40
N LYS A 268 -10.48 10.34 -11.38
CA LYS A 268 -10.48 9.17 -12.28
C LYS A 268 -10.65 7.90 -11.42
N PRO A 269 -11.41 6.88 -11.88
CA PRO A 269 -11.44 5.59 -11.19
C PRO A 269 -10.00 5.19 -10.89
N GLY A 270 -9.76 4.62 -9.70
CA GLY A 270 -8.44 4.10 -9.34
C GLY A 270 -7.88 3.35 -10.55
N SER A 271 -6.74 3.81 -11.08
CA SER A 271 -6.03 3.03 -12.09
C SER A 271 -5.79 1.65 -11.47
N LEU A 272 -5.77 0.60 -12.30
CA LEU A 272 -5.25 -0.72 -11.90
C LEU A 272 -4.08 -0.47 -10.93
N SER A 273 -4.18 -1.07 -9.73
CA SER A 273 -3.29 -0.89 -8.58
C SER A 273 -1.89 -0.43 -9.02
N ALA A 274 -1.24 0.54 -8.35
CA ALA A 274 0.09 1.02 -8.78
C ALA A 274 1.14 -0.10 -8.98
N CYS A 275 0.87 -1.29 -8.43
CA CYS A 275 1.59 -2.55 -8.64
C CYS A 275 1.41 -3.22 -10.02
N THR A 276 0.37 -2.93 -10.79
CA THR A 276 0.14 -3.50 -12.14
C THR A 276 0.87 -2.67 -13.20
N GLY A 277 2.17 -2.45 -13.00
CA GLY A 277 3.12 -2.32 -14.11
C GLY A 277 3.41 -3.72 -14.62
N GLY A 278 3.40 -3.93 -15.93
CA GLY A 278 3.47 -5.24 -16.58
C GLY A 278 4.50 -6.20 -15.96
N ASP A 279 4.07 -7.44 -15.74
CA ASP A 279 4.89 -8.55 -15.29
C ASP A 279 6.01 -8.81 -16.32
N PRO A 280 7.31 -8.60 -16.00
CA PRO A 280 8.39 -8.95 -16.91
C PRO A 280 8.61 -10.47 -17.02
N LEU A 281 7.89 -11.28 -16.22
CA LEU A 281 7.95 -12.75 -16.25
C LEU A 281 6.72 -13.41 -16.89
N ALA A 282 5.73 -12.64 -17.33
CA ALA A 282 4.63 -13.17 -18.13
C ALA A 282 5.02 -13.29 -19.61
N GLN A 283 6.00 -14.15 -19.92
CA GLN A 283 6.14 -14.66 -21.28
C GLN A 283 5.12 -15.80 -21.48
N PRO A 284 4.36 -15.81 -22.59
CA PRO A 284 3.50 -16.94 -22.90
C PRO A 284 4.36 -18.19 -23.09
N VAL A 285 4.04 -19.24 -22.35
CA VAL A 285 4.63 -20.57 -22.54
C VAL A 285 4.26 -21.02 -23.96
N ALA A 286 5.18 -20.84 -24.90
CA ALA A 286 5.07 -21.42 -26.23
C ALA A 286 5.07 -22.94 -26.06
N SER A 287 4.01 -23.58 -26.53
CA SER A 287 3.88 -25.03 -26.61
C SER A 287 4.96 -25.58 -27.54
N HIS A 288 6.09 -26.01 -26.98
CA HIS A 288 7.03 -26.87 -27.69
C HIS A 288 6.52 -28.31 -27.64
N THR A 289 5.96 -28.74 -28.76
CA THR A 289 5.79 -30.16 -29.09
C THR A 289 7.17 -30.83 -29.04
N PRO A 290 7.36 -31.95 -28.32
CA PRO A 290 8.65 -32.62 -28.31
C PRO A 290 8.92 -33.24 -29.68
N ALA A 291 10.05 -32.86 -30.30
CA ALA A 291 10.56 -33.49 -31.50
C ALA A 291 11.03 -34.90 -31.16
N THR A 292 10.40 -35.90 -31.78
CA THR A 292 10.81 -37.30 -31.77
C THR A 292 12.24 -37.43 -32.30
N VAL A 293 13.17 -37.81 -31.43
CA VAL A 293 14.55 -38.16 -31.81
C VAL A 293 14.52 -39.53 -32.49
N ALA A 294 14.69 -39.54 -33.81
CA ALA A 294 14.92 -40.76 -34.58
C ALA A 294 16.39 -41.19 -34.39
N VAL A 295 16.57 -42.37 -33.78
CA VAL A 295 17.89 -43.03 -33.66
C VAL A 295 18.25 -43.68 -35.00
N PRO A 296 19.41 -43.39 -35.61
CA PRO A 296 19.86 -44.09 -36.79
C PRO A 296 20.31 -45.51 -36.43
N ARG A 297 19.62 -46.51 -36.98
CA ARG A 297 20.13 -47.88 -37.08
C ARG A 297 21.25 -47.91 -38.12
N ASN A 298 22.46 -48.26 -37.72
CA ASN A 298 23.40 -48.91 -38.63
C ASN A 298 24.19 -50.03 -37.93
N VAL A 299 23.82 -51.24 -38.36
CA VAL A 299 24.51 -52.52 -38.51
C VAL A 299 26.03 -52.51 -38.29
N LEU A 300 26.51 -53.44 -37.44
CA LEU A 300 27.60 -54.39 -37.75
C LEU A 300 27.70 -55.47 -36.64
N SER A 301 27.74 -56.73 -37.10
CA SER A 301 27.98 -58.02 -36.42
C SER A 301 26.86 -58.62 -35.55
#